data_AF-A0A9D9L5Y1-F1
#
_entry.id   AF-A0A9D9L5Y1-F1
#
_cell.length_a   1.000
_cell.length_b   1.000
_cell.length_c   1.000
_cell.angle_alpha   90.00
_cell.angle_beta   90.00
_cell.angle_gamma   90.00
#
_symmetry.space_group_name_H-M   'P 1'
#
loop_
_entity.id
_entity.type
_entity.pdbx_description
1 polymer ?
#
loop_
_entity_poly.entity_id
_entity_poly.type
_entity_poly.pdbx_seq_one_letter_code
_entity_poly.pdbx_strand_id
1 'polypeptide(L)'
;MSKQFYLPMRYANDPHKVTLIPVSEEVYTNITPETNRIRSRRQYHGQCCCPKQYLWKCDGDCDVCEYRAAGDNLSLDYETEMHGDTFADTSDTEEIVTDQILMRQLLERLNELMPEAITVGQMSLDEDMSERKCLEQLNLKRSTYRSQLEKARKQLESEFGKFF
;
A
#
# COMPACT_ATOMS: atom_id res chain seq x y z
N MET A 1 6.89 -23.63 45.54
CA MET A 1 5.91 -22.52 45.60
C MET A 1 4.86 -22.81 44.53
N SER A 2 3.61 -23.07 44.91
CA SER A 2 2.53 -23.25 43.91
C SER A 2 2.35 -21.95 43.14
N LYS A 3 2.30 -22.04 41.81
CA LYS A 3 1.96 -20.89 40.96
C LYS A 3 0.50 -20.54 41.20
N GLN A 4 0.22 -19.27 41.46
CA GLN A 4 -1.14 -18.77 41.59
C GLN A 4 -1.54 -18.08 40.28
N PHE A 5 -2.69 -18.47 39.73
CA PHE A 5 -3.21 -17.96 38.47
C PHE A 5 -4.31 -16.94 38.74
N TYR A 6 -4.44 -15.96 37.85
CA TYR A 6 -5.41 -14.87 37.98
C TYR A 6 -6.12 -14.63 36.66
N LEU A 7 -7.40 -14.29 36.73
CA LEU A 7 -8.18 -13.82 35.60
C LEU A 7 -8.83 -12.46 35.89
N PRO A 8 -8.97 -11.59 34.88
CA PRO A 8 -9.67 -10.32 35.03
C PRO A 8 -11.18 -10.54 35.18
N MET A 9 -11.78 -9.78 36.09
CA MET A 9 -13.22 -9.73 36.31
C MET A 9 -13.67 -8.27 36.40
N ARG A 10 -14.64 -7.92 35.55
CA ARG A 10 -15.26 -6.59 35.49
C ARG A 10 -16.33 -6.43 36.56
N TYR A 11 -16.48 -5.23 37.10
CA TYR A 11 -17.59 -4.91 37.99
C TYR A 11 -18.88 -4.73 37.18
N ALA A 12 -19.99 -5.29 37.67
CA ALA A 12 -21.29 -5.17 37.01
C ALA A 12 -21.77 -3.71 36.88
N ASN A 13 -21.42 -2.85 37.85
CA ASN A 13 -21.83 -1.45 37.88
C ASN A 13 -20.89 -0.52 37.09
N ASP A 14 -19.68 -0.97 36.77
CA ASP A 14 -18.68 -0.20 36.04
C ASP A 14 -17.79 -1.16 35.24
N PRO A 15 -18.09 -1.38 33.95
CA PRO A 15 -17.34 -2.29 33.09
C PRO A 15 -15.87 -1.91 32.90
N HIS A 16 -15.48 -0.65 33.16
CA HIS A 16 -14.09 -0.19 33.02
C HIS A 16 -13.23 -0.53 34.23
N LYS A 17 -13.88 -0.80 35.36
CA LYS A 17 -13.22 -1.25 36.57
C LYS A 17 -13.00 -2.77 36.51
N VAL A 18 -11.74 -3.19 36.61
CA VAL A 18 -11.33 -4.60 36.52
C VAL A 18 -10.48 -4.99 37.72
N THR A 19 -10.76 -6.16 38.28
CA THR A 19 -9.99 -6.77 39.38
C THR A 19 -9.48 -8.14 38.97
N LEU A 20 -8.36 -8.56 39.52
CA LEU A 20 -7.81 -9.90 39.29
C LEU A 20 -8.31 -10.85 40.37
N ILE A 21 -8.98 -11.93 39.97
CA ILE A 21 -9.47 -12.96 40.87
C ILE A 21 -8.56 -14.18 40.77
N PRO A 22 -8.10 -14.75 41.91
CA PRO A 22 -7.32 -15.98 41.89
C PRO A 22 -8.18 -17.16 41.41
N VAL A 23 -7.63 -17.96 40.49
CA VAL A 23 -8.30 -19.13 39.91
C VAL A 23 -7.40 -20.36 39.91
N SER A 24 -7.98 -21.53 39.67
CA SER A 24 -7.21 -22.76 39.43
C SER A 24 -6.50 -22.72 38.08
N GLU A 25 -5.43 -23.52 37.94
CA GLU A 25 -4.68 -23.66 36.69
C GLU A 25 -5.54 -24.14 35.53
N GLU A 26 -6.46 -25.07 35.80
CA GLU A 26 -7.40 -25.61 34.82
C GLU A 26 -8.30 -24.50 34.24
N VAL A 27 -8.87 -23.67 35.10
CA VAL A 27 -9.73 -22.54 34.68
C VAL A 27 -8.92 -21.53 33.86
N TYR A 28 -7.70 -21.19 34.31
CA TYR A 28 -6.82 -20.28 33.58
C TYR A 28 -6.46 -20.81 32.19
N THR A 29 -6.13 -22.10 32.09
CA THR A 29 -5.70 -22.75 30.84
C THR A 29 -6.85 -22.87 29.85
N ASN A 30 -8.09 -23.02 30.31
CA ASN A 30 -9.27 -23.09 29.45
C ASN A 30 -9.70 -21.71 28.90
N ILE A 31 -9.58 -20.64 29.69
CA ILE A 31 -10.13 -19.31 29.33
C ILE A 31 -9.13 -18.42 28.59
N THR A 32 -7.87 -18.43 29.02
CA THR A 32 -6.84 -17.51 28.52
C THR A 32 -6.56 -17.65 27.01
N PRO A 33 -6.52 -18.87 26.42
CA PRO A 33 -6.28 -19.02 24.99
C PRO A 33 -7.34 -18.33 24.11
N GLU A 34 -8.63 -18.48 24.44
CA GLU A 34 -9.70 -17.85 23.67
C GLU A 34 -9.66 -16.33 23.79
N THR A 35 -9.44 -15.83 25.01
CA THR A 35 -9.27 -14.39 25.27
C THR A 35 -8.11 -13.80 24.45
N ASN A 36 -6.97 -14.50 24.42
CA ASN A 36 -5.82 -14.10 23.61
C ASN A 36 -6.12 -14.18 22.10
N ARG A 37 -6.86 -15.20 21.64
CA ARG A 37 -7.26 -15.34 20.24
C ARG A 37 -8.13 -14.17 19.79
N ILE A 38 -9.16 -13.84 20.56
CA ILE A 38 -10.06 -12.70 20.32
C ILE A 38 -9.25 -11.42 20.24
N ARG A 39 -8.40 -11.17 21.25
CA ARG A 39 -7.58 -9.95 21.30
C ARG A 39 -6.65 -9.83 20.10
N SER A 40 -5.88 -10.87 19.79
CA SER A 40 -4.92 -10.83 18.67
C SER A 40 -5.62 -10.59 17.34
N ARG A 41 -6.79 -11.22 17.12
CA ARG A 41 -7.60 -10.98 15.92
C ARG A 41 -8.09 -9.54 15.85
N ARG A 42 -8.66 -9.01 16.93
CA ARG A 42 -9.15 -7.61 16.97
C ARG A 42 -8.02 -6.60 16.77
N GLN A 43 -6.84 -6.83 17.37
CA GLN A 43 -5.67 -5.97 17.18
C GLN A 43 -5.15 -6.01 15.74
N TYR A 44 -5.13 -7.18 15.11
CA TYR A 44 -4.75 -7.33 13.70
C TYR A 44 -5.65 -6.49 12.76
N HIS A 45 -6.96 -6.47 13.03
CA HIS A 45 -7.95 -5.70 12.27
C HIS A 45 -8.07 -4.22 12.72
N GLY A 46 -7.21 -3.75 13.63
CA GLY A 46 -7.30 -2.38 14.16
C GLY A 46 -8.54 -2.09 15.01
N GLN A 47 -9.31 -3.12 15.37
CA GLN A 47 -10.55 -3.03 16.15
C GLN A 47 -10.32 -2.98 17.67
N CYS A 48 -9.06 -3.06 18.11
CA CYS A 48 -8.66 -2.99 19.51
C CYS A 48 -7.38 -2.17 19.64
N CYS A 49 -7.44 -1.06 20.39
CA CYS A 49 -6.31 -0.17 20.66
C CYS A 49 -5.66 -0.42 22.04
N CYS A 50 -5.94 -1.56 22.67
CA CYS A 50 -5.50 -1.86 24.03
C CYS A 50 -3.96 -1.85 24.16
N PRO A 51 -3.38 -0.94 24.98
CA PRO A 51 -1.94 -0.89 25.20
C PRO A 51 -1.43 -2.13 25.93
N LYS A 52 -0.16 -2.52 25.68
CA LYS A 52 0.47 -3.70 26.30
C LYS A 52 0.39 -3.69 27.84
N GLN A 53 0.46 -2.51 28.46
CA GLN A 53 0.39 -2.34 29.92
C GLN A 53 -1.00 -2.64 30.53
N TYR A 54 -2.06 -2.69 29.73
CA TYR A 54 -3.43 -2.95 30.17
C TYR A 54 -3.97 -4.32 29.73
N LEU A 55 -3.13 -5.18 29.14
CA LEU A 55 -3.52 -6.52 28.71
C LEU A 55 -4.05 -7.41 29.85
N TRP A 56 -3.60 -7.15 31.08
CA TRP A 56 -4.09 -7.85 32.28
C TRP A 56 -5.57 -7.59 32.57
N LYS A 57 -6.16 -6.52 32.02
CA LYS A 57 -7.60 -6.21 32.13
C LYS A 57 -8.47 -6.95 31.12
N CYS A 58 -7.86 -7.61 30.12
CA CYS A 58 -8.58 -8.17 28.99
C CYS A 58 -9.23 -9.51 29.36
N ASP A 59 -10.56 -9.54 29.34
CA ASP A 59 -11.43 -10.70 29.57
C ASP A 59 -12.08 -11.22 28.27
N GLY A 60 -11.81 -10.58 27.13
CA GLY A 60 -12.31 -11.00 25.81
C GLY A 60 -13.68 -10.42 25.44
N ASP A 61 -14.39 -9.81 26.39
CA ASP A 61 -15.64 -9.10 26.13
C ASP A 61 -15.34 -7.75 25.48
N CYS A 62 -15.46 -7.70 24.15
CA CYS A 62 -15.15 -6.51 23.37
C CYS A 62 -16.30 -5.50 23.32
N ASP A 63 -17.54 -5.91 23.63
CA ASP A 63 -18.71 -5.05 23.44
C ASP A 63 -18.78 -3.93 24.49
N VAL A 64 -18.28 -4.21 25.69
CA VAL A 64 -18.20 -3.27 26.82
C VAL A 64 -16.79 -2.71 27.06
N CYS A 65 -15.84 -3.01 26.17
CA CYS A 65 -14.43 -2.67 26.36
C CYS A 65 -14.11 -1.22 25.98
N GLU A 66 -13.45 -0.46 26.87
CA GLU A 66 -12.95 0.91 26.60
C GLU A 66 -11.96 1.00 25.44
N TYR A 67 -11.24 -0.09 25.14
CA TYR A 67 -10.24 -0.13 24.08
C TYR A 67 -10.80 -0.61 22.74
N ARG A 68 -12.13 -0.78 22.62
CA ARG A 68 -12.78 -1.09 21.35
C ARG A 68 -12.58 0.07 20.38
N ALA A 69 -12.09 -0.24 19.19
CA ALA A 69 -11.94 0.71 18.09
C ALA A 69 -12.81 0.27 16.91
N ALA A 70 -13.15 1.22 16.03
CA ALA A 70 -13.89 0.93 14.81
C ALA A 70 -13.11 -0.01 13.88
N GLY A 71 -11.77 0.09 13.84
CA GLY A 71 -10.93 -0.73 12.98
C GLY A 71 -11.34 -0.69 11.52
N ASP A 72 -11.27 -1.83 10.85
CA ASP A 72 -11.69 -2.05 9.46
C ASP A 72 -13.20 -2.30 9.28
N ASN A 73 -14.03 -1.98 10.27
CA ASN A 73 -15.49 -2.18 10.20
C ASN A 73 -16.23 -1.06 9.46
N LEU A 74 -15.53 -0.02 8.96
CA LEU A 74 -16.18 0.93 8.05
C LEU A 74 -16.49 0.20 6.76
N SER A 75 -17.78 -0.03 6.51
CA SER A 75 -18.23 -0.37 5.16
C SER A 75 -17.88 0.78 4.23
N LEU A 76 -17.38 0.46 3.04
CA LEU A 76 -17.26 1.43 1.95
C LEU A 76 -18.60 2.17 1.72
N ASP A 77 -19.73 1.49 1.95
CA ASP A 77 -21.07 2.06 1.78
C ASP A 77 -21.37 3.21 2.76
N TYR A 78 -20.77 3.21 3.97
CA TYR A 78 -20.98 4.28 4.95
C TYR A 78 -20.26 5.58 4.54
N GLU A 79 -19.13 5.47 3.83
CA GLU A 79 -18.47 6.65 3.27
C GLU A 79 -19.26 7.21 2.08
N THR A 80 -19.87 6.35 1.26
CA THR A 80 -20.75 6.74 0.14
C THR A 80 -21.99 7.51 0.60
N GLU A 81 -22.58 7.16 1.75
CA GLU A 81 -23.77 7.86 2.28
C GLU A 81 -23.45 9.26 2.87
N MET A 82 -22.25 9.46 3.42
CA MET A 82 -21.82 10.74 4.01
C MET A 82 -21.18 11.70 3.01
N HIS A 83 -20.47 11.19 2.00
CA HIS A 83 -19.70 12.00 1.05
C HIS A 83 -20.24 11.96 -0.39
N GLY A 84 -21.26 11.13 -0.66
CA GLY A 84 -21.67 10.81 -2.03
C GLY A 84 -20.54 10.10 -2.80
N ASP A 85 -20.83 9.67 -4.02
CA ASP A 85 -19.85 9.05 -4.94
C ASP A 85 -18.80 10.05 -5.47
N THR A 86 -18.73 11.24 -4.87
CA THR A 86 -17.84 12.33 -5.25
C THR A 86 -16.50 12.18 -4.56
N PHE A 87 -15.72 11.19 -5.00
CA PHE A 87 -14.27 11.39 -4.99
C PHE A 87 -13.99 12.57 -5.92
N ALA A 88 -13.60 13.71 -5.36
CA ALA A 88 -13.19 14.83 -6.18
C ALA A 88 -12.06 14.35 -7.10
N ASP A 89 -12.24 14.52 -8.41
CA ASP A 89 -11.17 14.27 -9.36
C ASP A 89 -10.06 15.28 -9.06
N THR A 90 -9.00 14.79 -8.41
CA THR A 90 -7.83 15.60 -8.08
C THR A 90 -6.85 15.68 -9.26
N SER A 91 -7.22 15.15 -10.42
CA SER A 91 -6.36 15.24 -11.60
C SER A 91 -6.24 16.69 -12.04
N ASP A 92 -5.00 17.18 -12.10
CA ASP A 92 -4.71 18.46 -12.71
C ASP A 92 -4.70 18.27 -14.22
N THR A 93 -5.84 18.58 -14.84
CA THR A 93 -5.99 18.45 -16.30
C THR A 93 -4.98 19.29 -17.07
N GLU A 94 -4.51 20.42 -16.51
CA GLU A 94 -3.50 21.25 -17.17
C GLU A 94 -2.15 20.54 -17.14
N GLU A 95 -1.76 19.98 -15.99
CA GLU A 95 -0.53 19.18 -15.85
C GLU A 95 -0.51 18.02 -16.84
N ILE A 96 -1.59 17.24 -16.90
CA ILE A 96 -1.71 16.10 -17.83
C ILE A 96 -1.56 16.53 -19.29
N VAL A 97 -2.22 17.64 -19.68
CA VAL A 97 -2.13 18.15 -21.06
C VAL A 97 -0.71 18.64 -21.36
N THR A 98 -0.06 19.32 -20.42
CA THR A 98 1.32 19.79 -20.61
C THR A 98 2.30 18.63 -20.78
N ASP A 99 2.19 17.58 -19.97
CA ASP A 99 3.02 16.38 -20.08
C ASP A 99 2.80 15.67 -21.42
N GLN A 100 1.55 15.55 -21.88
CA GLN A 100 1.27 14.95 -23.17
C GLN A 100 1.87 15.74 -24.34
N ILE A 101 1.85 17.07 -24.29
CA ILE A 101 2.45 17.92 -25.33
C ILE A 101 3.97 17.75 -25.32
N LEU A 102 4.58 17.80 -24.13
CA LEU A 102 6.02 17.62 -23.96
C LEU A 102 6.49 16.24 -24.47
N MET A 103 5.78 15.16 -24.09
CA MET A 103 6.11 13.81 -24.55
C MET A 103 6.03 13.67 -26.07
N ARG A 104 5.02 14.28 -26.72
CA ARG A 104 4.92 14.28 -28.19
C ARG A 104 6.11 14.99 -28.83
N GLN A 105 6.47 16.17 -28.33
CA GLN A 105 7.62 16.93 -28.83
C GLN A 105 8.94 16.16 -28.68
N LEU A 106 9.14 15.48 -27.54
CA LEU A 106 10.31 14.65 -27.32
C LEU A 106 10.38 13.47 -28.30
N LEU A 107 9.25 12.79 -28.54
CA LEU A 107 9.20 11.68 -29.48
C LEU A 107 9.40 12.12 -30.93
N GLU A 108 8.80 13.25 -31.34
CA GLU A 108 9.02 13.85 -32.65
C GLU A 108 10.49 14.21 -32.85
N ARG A 109 11.10 14.86 -31.86
CA ARG A 109 12.51 15.25 -31.93
C ARG A 109 13.45 14.05 -31.92
N LEU A 110 13.14 13.03 -31.12
CA LEU A 110 13.87 11.76 -31.15
C LEU A 110 13.76 11.09 -32.53
N ASN A 111 12.58 11.12 -33.16
CA ASN A 111 12.38 10.58 -34.50
C ASN A 111 13.23 11.30 -35.56
N GLU A 112 13.39 12.62 -35.45
CA GLU A 112 14.28 13.39 -36.33
C GLU A 112 15.76 13.05 -36.14
N LEU A 113 16.19 12.82 -34.89
CA LEU A 113 17.58 12.54 -34.55
C LEU A 113 17.97 11.08 -34.81
N MET A 114 17.05 10.15 -34.51
CA MET A 114 17.28 8.71 -34.54
C MET A 114 15.94 7.97 -34.72
N PRO A 115 15.41 7.87 -35.96
CA PRO A 115 14.14 7.19 -36.22
C PRO A 115 14.16 5.71 -35.80
N GLU A 116 15.34 5.07 -35.85
CA GLU A 116 15.50 3.68 -35.42
C GLU A 116 15.17 3.48 -33.92
N ALA A 117 15.35 4.51 -33.08
CA ALA A 117 15.00 4.42 -31.66
C ALA A 117 13.49 4.34 -31.45
N ILE A 118 12.71 5.05 -32.26
CA ILE A 118 11.23 4.98 -32.25
C ILE A 118 10.78 3.60 -32.69
N THR A 119 11.33 3.09 -33.79
CA THR A 119 11.00 1.76 -34.31
C THR A 119 11.33 0.65 -33.31
N VAL A 120 12.51 0.71 -32.66
CA VAL A 120 12.88 -0.26 -31.61
C VAL A 120 11.92 -0.16 -30.42
N GLY A 121 11.55 1.05 -29.99
CA GLY A 121 10.58 1.26 -28.91
C GLY A 121 9.21 0.68 -29.23
N GLN A 122 8.69 0.92 -30.44
CA GLN A 122 7.42 0.36 -30.91
C GLN A 122 7.46 -1.17 -30.96
N MET A 123 8.48 -1.76 -31.57
CA MET A 123 8.65 -3.22 -31.63
C MET A 123 8.74 -3.86 -30.24
N SER A 124 9.39 -3.19 -29.28
CA SER A 124 9.44 -3.67 -27.90
C SER A 124 8.11 -3.58 -27.17
N LEU A 125 7.28 -2.58 -27.46
CA LEU A 125 5.95 -2.42 -26.86
C LEU A 125 4.90 -3.36 -27.48
N ASP A 126 4.87 -3.48 -28.80
CA ASP A 126 3.84 -4.22 -29.53
C ASP A 126 4.08 -5.73 -29.54
N GLU A 127 5.34 -6.16 -29.57
CA GLU A 127 5.71 -7.57 -29.77
C GLU A 127 6.47 -8.17 -28.56
N ASP A 128 6.60 -7.45 -27.44
CA ASP A 128 7.38 -7.83 -26.24
C ASP A 128 8.79 -8.33 -26.59
N MET A 129 9.39 -7.73 -27.63
CA MET A 129 10.68 -8.14 -28.14
C MET A 129 11.82 -7.46 -27.39
N SER A 130 12.83 -8.25 -27.05
CA SER A 130 14.08 -7.74 -26.48
C SER A 130 14.83 -6.84 -27.48
N GLU A 131 15.51 -5.79 -27.00
CA GLU A 131 16.38 -4.88 -27.78
C GLU A 131 17.27 -5.63 -28.79
N ARG A 132 17.85 -6.77 -28.40
CA ARG A 132 18.73 -7.56 -29.28
C ARG A 132 17.99 -8.07 -30.51
N LYS A 133 16.78 -8.62 -30.34
CA LYS A 133 15.95 -9.13 -31.45
C LYS A 133 15.49 -8.00 -32.36
N CYS A 134 15.05 -6.87 -31.79
CA CYS A 134 14.66 -5.71 -32.58
C CYS A 134 15.81 -5.23 -33.47
N LEU A 135 17.03 -5.14 -32.92
CA LEU A 135 18.21 -4.72 -33.67
C LEU A 135 18.67 -5.73 -34.73
N GLU A 136 18.54 -7.02 -34.47
CA GLU A 136 18.79 -8.08 -35.46
C GLU A 136 17.83 -7.95 -36.65
N GLN A 137 16.54 -7.71 -36.40
CA GLN A 137 15.53 -7.51 -37.43
C GLN A 137 15.75 -6.23 -38.24
N LEU A 138 16.24 -5.17 -37.59
CA LEU A 138 16.63 -3.91 -38.25
C LEU A 138 18.03 -3.96 -38.90
N ASN A 139 18.74 -5.10 -38.80
CA ASN A 139 20.11 -5.27 -39.29
C ASN A 139 21.09 -4.22 -38.73
N LEU A 140 20.92 -3.84 -37.46
CA LEU A 140 21.72 -2.83 -36.77
C LEU A 140 22.68 -3.46 -35.75
N LYS A 141 23.93 -2.99 -35.72
CA LYS A 141 24.87 -3.36 -34.66
C LYS A 141 24.50 -2.65 -33.37
N ARG A 142 24.38 -3.42 -32.28
CA ARG A 142 24.04 -2.90 -30.94
C ARG A 142 24.97 -1.80 -30.43
N SER A 143 26.28 -1.90 -30.71
CA SER A 143 27.24 -0.85 -30.32
C SER A 143 26.98 0.46 -31.06
N THR A 144 26.63 0.40 -32.34
CA THR A 144 26.30 1.57 -33.16
C THR A 144 24.99 2.19 -32.70
N TYR A 145 23.95 1.38 -32.49
CA TYR A 145 22.66 1.82 -31.97
C TYR A 145 22.81 2.57 -30.64
N ARG A 146 23.52 1.97 -29.67
CA ARG A 146 23.75 2.62 -28.37
C ARG A 146 24.55 3.92 -28.47
N SER A 147 25.54 3.96 -29.37
CA SER A 147 26.33 5.18 -29.58
C SER A 147 25.50 6.31 -30.18
N GLN A 148 24.60 6.00 -31.12
CA GLN A 148 23.69 6.97 -31.73
C GLN A 148 22.63 7.43 -30.72
N LEU A 149 22.07 6.50 -29.95
CA LEU A 149 21.09 6.80 -28.92
C LEU A 149 21.66 7.73 -27.84
N GLU A 150 22.90 7.49 -27.41
CA GLU A 150 23.59 8.38 -26.46
C GLU A 150 23.82 9.78 -27.02
N LYS A 151 24.09 9.92 -28.33
CA LYS A 151 24.20 11.23 -28.98
C LYS A 151 22.85 11.94 -29.06
N ALA A 152 21.80 11.23 -29.45
CA ALA A 152 20.45 11.75 -29.49
C ALA A 152 19.99 12.20 -28.09
N ARG A 153 20.26 11.39 -27.07
CA ARG A 153 20.01 11.71 -25.66
C ARG A 153 20.67 13.03 -25.26
N LYS A 154 21.97 13.21 -25.51
CA LYS A 154 22.68 14.45 -25.17
C LYS A 154 22.13 15.67 -25.89
N GLN A 155 21.69 15.50 -27.14
CA GLN A 155 21.07 16.58 -27.89
C GLN A 155 19.72 16.96 -27.29
N LEU A 156 18.89 15.97 -26.93
CA LEU A 156 17.61 16.20 -26.27
C LEU A 156 17.79 16.80 -24.87
N GLU A 157 18.77 16.36 -24.09
CA GLU A 157 19.13 16.96 -22.79
C GLU A 157 19.51 18.44 -22.95
N SER A 158 20.24 18.80 -24.01
CA SER A 158 20.59 20.21 -24.28
C SER A 158 19.39 21.05 -24.72
N GLU A 159 18.41 20.46 -25.43
CA GLU A 159 17.25 21.18 -25.98
C GLU A 159 16.11 21.32 -24.95
N PHE A 160 15.85 20.27 -24.16
CA PHE A 160 14.72 20.19 -23.24
C PHE A 160 15.11 20.39 -21.77
N GLY A 161 16.41 20.26 -21.42
CA GLY A 161 17.09 20.84 -20.25
C GLY A 161 16.46 20.64 -18.86
N LYS A 162 15.36 21.35 -18.58
CA LYS A 162 14.65 21.30 -17.28
C LYS A 162 13.63 20.16 -17.20
N PHE A 163 13.24 19.60 -18.34
CA PHE A 163 12.16 18.63 -18.47
C PHE A 163 12.63 17.23 -18.93
N PHE A 164 13.94 17.08 -19.21
CA PHE A 164 14.57 15.83 -19.62
C PHE A 164 15.30 15.18 -18.44
#